data_AF-A0A821GCB6-F1
#
_entry.id   AF-A0A821GCB6-F1
#
_cell.length_a   1.000
_cell.length_b   1.000
_cell.length_c   1.000
_cell.angle_alpha   90.00
_cell.angle_beta   90.00
_cell.angle_gamma   90.00
#
_symmetry.space_group_name_H-M   'P 1'
#
loop_
_entity.id
_entity.type
_entity.pdbx_description
1 polymer ?
#
loop_
_entity_poly.entity_id
_entity_poly.type
_entity_poly.pdbx_seq_one_letter_code
_entity_poly.pdbx_strand_id
1 'polypeptide(L)' 'LDGLEEQCREYKKLGAQFAKWRAVIKISHHAPSQLAINENASTLARYASICQQVYNEWTKSFETKCLFILDYFKNLSGI' A
#
# COMPACT_ATOMS: atom_id res chain seq x y z
N LEU A 1 0.42 2.97 11.06
CA LEU A 1 -0.58 2.39 10.12
C LEU A 1 -1.86 2.12 10.90
N ASP A 2 -2.21 3.07 11.76
CA ASP A 2 -3.04 2.79 12.92
C ASP A 2 -4.50 3.02 12.57
N GLY A 3 -5.33 2.00 12.79
CA GLY A 3 -6.74 2.00 12.39
C GLY A 3 -7.02 1.55 10.94
N LEU A 4 -5.99 1.23 10.15
CA LEU A 4 -6.17 0.74 8.79
C LEU A 4 -6.98 -0.58 8.75
N GLU A 5 -6.74 -1.46 9.71
CA GLU A 5 -7.44 -2.74 9.83
C GLU A 5 -8.94 -2.54 10.03
N GLU A 6 -9.32 -1.62 10.92
CA GLU A 6 -10.71 -1.27 11.18
C GLU A 6 -11.37 -0.61 9.97
N GLN A 7 -10.67 0.31 9.31
CA GLN A 7 -11.12 0.90 8.05
C GLN A 7 -11.33 -0.17 6.97
N CYS A 8 -10.40 -1.11 6.81
CA CYS A 8 -10.53 -2.21 5.86
C CYS A 8 -11.73 -3.11 6.20
N ARG A 9 -12.00 -3.39 7.47
CA ARG A 9 -13.19 -4.14 7.91
C ARG A 9 -14.48 -3.40 7.54
N GLU A 10 -14.56 -2.10 7.81
CA GLU A 10 -15.74 -1.29 7.47
C GLU A 10 -15.97 -1.21 5.96
N TYR A 11 -14.93 -0.92 5.17
CA TYR A 11 -15.06 -0.91 3.71
C TYR A 11 -15.43 -2.28 3.14
N LYS A 12 -14.96 -3.36 3.77
CA LYS A 12 -15.34 -4.72 3.37
C LYS A 12 -16.79 -5.03 3.67
N LYS A 13 -17.33 -4.59 4.82
CA LYS A 13 -18.78 -4.68 5.13
C LYS A 13 -19.62 -3.92 4.10
N LEU A 14 -19.10 -2.80 3.60
CA LEU A 14 -19.71 -2.03 2.51
C LEU A 14 -19.56 -2.69 1.12
N GLY A 15 -18.89 -3.84 1.01
CA GLY A 15 -18.74 -4.59 -0.23
C GLY A 15 -17.49 -4.26 -1.06
N ALA A 16 -16.51 -3.55 -0.50
CA ALA A 16 -15.24 -3.30 -1.20
C ALA A 16 -14.49 -4.63 -1.47
N GLN A 17 -14.02 -4.78 -2.71
CA GLN A 17 -13.31 -5.97 -3.17
C GLN A 17 -11.81 -5.74 -3.41
N PHE A 18 -11.40 -4.48 -3.50
CA PHE A 18 -10.02 -4.09 -3.75
C PHE A 18 -9.60 -3.00 -2.78
N ALA A 19 -8.34 -3.06 -2.38
CA ALA A 19 -7.68 -2.04 -1.59
C ALA A 19 -6.46 -1.57 -2.37
N LYS A 20 -6.27 -0.25 -2.46
CA LYS A 20 -5.20 0.38 -3.24
C LYS A 20 -4.33 1.21 -2.32
N TRP A 21 -3.04 0.93 -2.31
CA TRP A 21 -2.05 1.75 -1.61
C TRP A 21 -1.09 2.39 -2.60
N ARG A 22 -0.79 3.67 -2.38
CA ARG A 22 0.11 4.48 -3.19
C ARG A 22 1.35 4.81 -2.37
N ALA A 23 2.51 4.30 -2.80
CA ALA A 23 3.79 4.71 -2.25
C ALA A 23 4.46 5.67 -3.23
N VAL A 24 4.89 6.83 -2.72
CA VAL A 24 5.54 7.87 -3.52
C VAL A 24 7.03 7.84 -3.26
N ILE A 25 7.81 7.63 -4.31
CA ILE A 25 9.27 7.63 -4.24
C ILE A 25 9.78 8.80 -5.09
N LYS A 26 10.59 9.67 -4.48
CA LYS A 26 11.26 10.78 -5.17
C LYS A 26 12.49 10.27 -5.89
N ILE A 27 12.60 10.58 -7.19
CA ILE A 27 13.81 10.33 -7.98
C ILE A 27 14.60 11.64 -8.09
N SER A 28 15.85 11.65 -7.62
CA SER A 28 16.80 12.75 -7.80
C SER A 28 18.23 12.20 -7.96
N HIS A 29 19.23 13.06 -8.20
CA HIS A 29 20.63 12.59 -8.35
C HIS A 29 21.18 11.83 -7.14
N HIS A 30 20.60 12.02 -5.95
CA HIS A 30 21.00 11.36 -4.70
C HIS A 30 19.82 10.60 -4.04
N ALA A 31 18.70 10.44 -4.74
CA ALA A 31 17.51 9.76 -4.25
C ALA A 31 16.93 8.81 -5.32
N PRO A 32 16.37 7.66 -4.94
CA PRO A 32 16.00 7.29 -3.58
C PRO A 32 17.19 6.82 -2.73
N SER A 33 17.20 7.24 -1.47
CA SER A 33 18.11 6.64 -0.49
C SER A 33 17.66 5.22 -0.19
N GLN A 34 18.60 4.35 0.18
CA GLN A 34 18.26 2.97 0.57
C GLN A 34 17.26 2.93 1.72
N LEU A 35 17.34 3.90 2.64
CA LEU A 35 16.36 4.08 3.72
C LEU A 35 14.95 4.35 3.17
N ALA A 36 14.80 5.24 2.19
CA ALA A 36 13.49 5.55 1.60
C ALA A 36 12.87 4.34 0.88
N ILE A 37 13.69 3.49 0.25
CA ILE A 37 13.23 2.24 -0.35
C ILE A 37 12.75 1.28 0.74
N ASN A 38 13.57 1.06 1.78
CA ASN A 38 13.28 0.13 2.85
C ASN A 38 12.03 0.53 3.65
N GLU A 39 11.86 1.81 3.96
CA GLU A 39 10.68 2.32 4.67
C GLU A 39 9.40 2.15 3.84
N ASN A 40 9.44 2.45 2.54
CA ASN A 40 8.29 2.22 1.65
C ASN A 40 7.98 0.74 1.51
N ALA A 41 8.99 -0.12 1.34
CA ALA A 41 8.82 -1.57 1.25
C ALA A 41 8.23 -2.14 2.55
N SER A 42 8.74 -1.72 3.72
CA SER A 42 8.22 -2.11 5.04
C SER A 42 6.77 -1.67 5.23
N THR A 43 6.43 -0.46 4.79
CA THR A 43 5.06 0.06 4.86
C THR A 43 4.11 -0.71 3.94
N LEU A 44 4.54 -1.01 2.70
CA LEU A 44 3.77 -1.80 1.74
C LEU A 44 3.55 -3.24 2.23
N ALA A 45 4.56 -3.88 2.80
CA ALA A 45 4.46 -5.22 3.37
C ALA A 45 3.49 -5.26 4.55
N ARG A 46 3.55 -4.26 5.45
CA ARG A 46 2.61 -4.13 6.57
C ARG A 46 1.18 -3.91 6.07
N TYR A 47 0.98 -3.04 5.09
CA TYR A 47 -0.33 -2.83 4.45
C TYR A 47 -0.88 -4.13 3.85
N ALA A 48 -0.07 -4.84 3.05
CA ALA A 48 -0.45 -6.11 2.44
C ALA A 48 -0.85 -7.15 3.48
N SER A 49 -0.07 -7.27 4.55
CA SER A 49 -0.34 -8.21 5.65
C SER A 49 -1.67 -7.90 6.34
N ILE A 50 -1.94 -6.62 6.66
CA ILE A 50 -3.21 -6.20 7.28
C ILE A 50 -4.39 -6.50 6.33
N CYS A 51 -4.28 -6.13 5.06
CA CYS A 51 -5.33 -6.41 4.07
C CYS A 51 -5.53 -7.91 3.86
N GLN A 52 -4.49 -8.74 3.95
CA GLN A 52 -4.67 -10.20 3.88
C GLN A 52 -5.33 -10.75 5.14
N GLN A 53 -4.93 -10.31 6.34
CA GLN A 53 -5.48 -10.77 7.60
C GLN A 53 -6.99 -10.51 7.71
N VAL A 54 -7.43 -9.28 7.44
CA VAL A 54 -8.84 -8.89 7.48
C VAL A 54 -9.71 -9.74 6.55
N TYR A 55 -9.18 -10.13 5.40
CA TYR A 55 -9.94 -10.88 4.39
C TYR A 55 -9.88 -12.39 4.59
N ASN A 56 -8.75 -12.92 5.09
CA ASN A 56 -8.60 -14.34 5.44
C ASN A 56 -9.57 -14.76 6.56
N GLU A 57 -9.87 -13.87 7.50
CA GLU A 57 -10.88 -14.11 8.54
C GLU A 57 -12.31 -14.24 7.97
N TRP A 58 -12.62 -13.58 6.85
CA TRP A 58 -13.99 -13.41 6.36
C TRP A 58 -14.38 -14.28 5.17
N THR A 59 -13.44 -14.69 4.30
CA THR A 59 -13.79 -15.46 3.10
C THR A 59 -12.79 -16.58 2.83
N LYS A 60 -13.22 -17.83 2.98
CA LYS A 60 -12.47 -19.04 2.56
C LYS A 60 -12.31 -19.20 1.02
N SER A 61 -12.71 -18.23 0.17
CA SER A 61 -12.80 -18.48 -1.28
C SER A 61 -12.62 -17.30 -2.25
N PHE A 62 -12.14 -16.12 -1.85
CA PHE A 62 -11.94 -15.02 -2.80
C PHE A 62 -10.56 -14.37 -2.63
N GLU A 63 -9.72 -14.51 -3.66
CA GLU A 63 -8.40 -13.87 -3.74
C GLU A 63 -8.57 -12.35 -3.82
N THR A 64 -8.30 -11.65 -2.72
CA THR A 64 -8.25 -10.18 -2.72
C THR A 64 -6.97 -9.71 -3.40
N LYS A 65 -7.12 -9.00 -4.53
CA LYS A 65 -5.99 -8.37 -5.21
C LYS A 65 -5.66 -7.04 -4.52
N CYS A 66 -4.56 -7.00 -3.78
CA CYS A 66 -3.95 -5.74 -3.35
C CYS A 66 -3.22 -5.12 -4.54
N LEU A 67 -3.68 -3.96 -5.01
CA LEU A 67 -3.03 -3.22 -6.09
C LEU A 67 -2.04 -2.23 -5.48
N PHE A 68 -0.75 -2.47 -5.73
CA PHE A 68 0.35 -1.57 -5.36
C PHE A 68 0.68 -0.68 -6.54
N ILE A 69 0.59 0.64 -6.35
CA ILE A 69 1.06 1.61 -7.33
C ILE A 69 2.28 2.31 -6.75
N LEU A 70 3.43 2.09 -7.41
CA LEU A 70 4.64 2.87 -7.21
C LEU A 70 4.58 4.06 -8.17
N ASP A 71 4.29 5.23 -7.61
CA ASP A 71 4.37 6.46 -8.38
C ASP A 71 5.77 7.05 -8.27
N TYR A 72 6.45 7.08 -9.41
CA TYR A 72 7.74 7.71 -9.57
C TYR A 72 7.53 9.19 -9.88
N PHE A 73 7.68 10.04 -8.87
CA PHE A 73 7.64 11.47 -9.08
C PHE A 73 9.03 11.94 -9.53
N LYS A 74 9.24 12.09 -10.84
CA LYS A 74 10.36 12.88 -11.36
C LYS A 74 10.07 14.34 -11.03
N ASN A 75 10.90 14.92 -10.17
CA ASN A 75 10.94 16.37 -10.04
C ASN A 75 11.50 16.90 -11.37
N LEU A 76 10.61 17.20 -12.33
CA LEU A 76 10.93 18.03 -13.49
C LEU A 76 10.94 19.49 -13.01
N SER A 77 11.89 19.82 -12.13
CA SER A 77 12.25 21.20 -11.82
C SER A 77 13.65 21.43 -12.37
N GLY A 78 13.67 21.66 -13.68
CA GLY A 78 14.85 21.89 -14.50
C GLY A 78 14.48 22.67 -15.75
N ILE A 79 13.63 23.70 -15.60
CA ILE A 79 13.58 24.94 -16.39
C ILE A 79 13.20 26.05 -15.41
#